data_AF-A0AA40VW00-F1
#
_entry.id   AF-A0AA40VW00-F1
#
_cell.length_a   1.000
_cell.length_b   1.000
_cell.length_c   1.000
_cell.angle_alpha   90.00
_cell.angle_beta   90.00
_cell.angle_gamma   90.00
#
_symmetry.space_group_name_H-M   'P 1'
#
loop_
_entity.id
_entity.type
_entity.pdbx_description
1 polymer ?
#
loop_
_entity_poly.entity_id
_entity_poly.type
_entity_poly.pdbx_seq_one_letter_code
_entity_poly.pdbx_strand_id
1 'polypeptide(L)'
;MLPSKFVELAGFPDRWQERDLQKYISDRLTQRGFQTHLEVQANGGRADIVTSWQGGAIAEVKKYLDRDTIYQAVGQLNLYGLNNTHKLVVMGFLTPDARAQPSALKTASMVEQNPRISVIFVNLQEEWLPGNKIALDWFPRLFSLPKLSLPQLPFGEWRWWLGVAKNNPLLLVLALALVSVTASQLKREFTQCQQTVQVLNCLFSENMPLP
;
A
#
# COMPACT_ATOMS: atom_id res chain seq x y z
N MET A 1 3.21 -17.46 -10.78
CA MET A 1 4.59 -17.67 -11.30
C MET A 1 5.22 -18.85 -10.56
N LEU A 2 6.00 -19.71 -11.24
CA LEU A 2 6.77 -20.76 -10.54
C LEU A 2 7.84 -20.14 -9.64
N PRO A 3 8.11 -20.67 -8.44
CA PRO A 3 9.15 -20.13 -7.55
C PRO A 3 10.53 -20.05 -8.21
N SER A 4 10.92 -21.04 -9.04
CA SER A 4 12.20 -21.02 -9.77
C SER A 4 12.34 -19.81 -10.70
N LYS A 5 11.30 -19.54 -11.50
CA LYS A 5 11.27 -18.38 -12.39
C LYS A 5 11.27 -17.05 -11.62
N PHE A 6 10.62 -17.01 -10.46
CA PHE A 6 10.66 -15.84 -9.59
C PHE A 6 12.10 -15.57 -9.11
N VAL A 7 12.77 -16.60 -8.58
CA VAL A 7 14.14 -16.52 -8.04
C VAL A 7 15.11 -16.01 -9.10
N GLU A 8 15.01 -16.53 -10.33
CA GLU A 8 15.81 -16.07 -11.48
C GLU A 8 15.55 -14.59 -11.79
N LEU A 9 14.29 -14.20 -11.96
CA LEU A 9 13.93 -12.82 -12.31
C LEU A 9 14.21 -11.83 -11.18
N ALA A 10 14.19 -12.28 -9.92
CA ALA A 10 14.52 -11.47 -8.76
C ALA A 10 16.04 -11.34 -8.54
N GLY A 11 16.87 -12.05 -9.32
CA GLY A 11 18.33 -12.00 -9.21
C GLY A 11 18.86 -12.66 -7.94
N PHE A 12 18.19 -13.68 -7.43
CA PHE A 12 18.63 -14.40 -6.23
C PHE A 12 19.84 -15.30 -6.57
N PRO A 13 20.73 -15.57 -5.59
CA PRO A 13 21.87 -16.46 -5.81
C PRO A 13 21.42 -17.92 -6.01
N ASP A 14 22.26 -18.75 -6.65
CA ASP A 14 21.96 -20.17 -6.93
C ASP A 14 21.49 -20.96 -5.70
N ARG A 15 22.07 -20.66 -4.53
CA ARG A 15 21.72 -21.27 -3.23
C ARG A 15 21.04 -20.26 -2.31
N TRP A 16 19.97 -19.64 -2.80
CA TRP A 16 19.21 -18.68 -2.03
C TRP A 16 18.55 -19.28 -0.78
N GLN A 17 18.42 -18.43 0.23
CA GLN A 17 17.91 -18.69 1.57
C GLN A 17 16.72 -17.77 1.87
N GLU A 18 16.01 -18.06 2.96
CA GLU A 18 14.86 -17.26 3.42
C GLU A 18 15.17 -15.76 3.54
N ARG A 19 16.37 -15.42 4.03
CA ARG A 19 16.87 -14.04 4.14
C ARG A 19 16.93 -13.29 2.81
N ASP A 20 17.13 -13.98 1.69
CA ASP A 20 17.17 -13.34 0.36
C ASP A 20 15.76 -12.92 -0.06
N LEU A 21 14.75 -13.74 0.27
CA LEU A 21 13.35 -13.39 0.07
C LEU A 21 12.90 -12.27 1.02
N GLN A 22 13.31 -12.32 2.29
CA GLN A 22 13.08 -11.27 3.28
C GLN A 22 13.64 -9.94 2.79
N LYS A 23 14.90 -9.94 2.32
CA LYS A 23 15.54 -8.76 1.75
C LYS A 23 14.79 -8.24 0.53
N TYR A 24 14.42 -9.11 -0.41
CA TYR A 24 13.65 -8.72 -1.58
C TYR A 24 12.32 -8.05 -1.22
N ILE A 25 11.58 -8.60 -0.27
CA ILE A 25 10.30 -8.04 0.20
C ILE A 25 10.52 -6.66 0.83
N SER A 26 11.52 -6.52 1.70
CA SER A 26 11.87 -5.24 2.34
C SER A 26 12.32 -4.19 1.32
N ASP A 27 13.15 -4.57 0.34
CA ASP A 27 13.57 -3.67 -0.73
C ASP A 27 12.36 -3.22 -1.57
N ARG A 28 11.44 -4.14 -1.90
CA ARG A 28 10.20 -3.80 -2.63
C ARG A 28 9.31 -2.86 -1.83
N LEU A 29 9.11 -3.10 -0.54
CA LEU A 29 8.33 -2.24 0.36
C LEU A 29 8.96 -0.83 0.47
N THR A 30 10.28 -0.76 0.61
CA THR A 30 11.04 0.49 0.67
C THR A 30 10.94 1.27 -0.64
N GLN A 31 11.02 0.59 -1.79
CA GLN A 31 10.79 1.19 -3.10
C GLN A 31 9.37 1.78 -3.26
N ARG A 32 8.38 1.30 -2.49
CA ARG A 32 7.03 1.89 -2.43
C ARG A 32 6.90 3.04 -1.43
N GLY A 33 7.98 3.44 -0.77
CA GLY A 33 7.99 4.52 0.23
C GLY A 33 7.57 4.10 1.63
N PHE A 34 7.46 2.81 1.93
CA PHE A 34 7.21 2.35 3.30
C PHE A 34 8.52 2.30 4.09
N GLN A 35 8.44 2.67 5.37
CA GLN A 35 9.53 2.44 6.30
C GLN A 35 9.62 0.93 6.55
N THR A 36 10.81 0.36 6.50
CA THR A 36 11.03 -1.06 6.77
C THR A 36 12.24 -1.24 7.66
N HIS A 37 12.14 -2.21 8.58
CA HIS A 37 13.21 -2.63 9.46
C HIS A 37 13.27 -4.15 9.46
N LEU A 38 14.46 -4.70 9.30
CA LEU A 38 14.69 -6.15 9.29
C LEU A 38 15.15 -6.63 10.67
N GLU A 39 14.83 -7.88 11.03
CA GLU A 39 15.32 -8.55 12.24
C GLU A 39 15.07 -7.76 13.53
N VAL A 40 13.87 -7.21 13.68
CA VAL A 40 13.52 -6.32 14.80
C VAL A 40 13.24 -7.16 16.04
N GLN A 41 13.87 -6.81 17.15
CA GLN A 41 13.58 -7.44 18.44
C GLN A 41 12.10 -7.26 18.81
N ALA A 42 11.43 -8.38 19.09
CA ALA A 42 10.02 -8.43 19.45
C ALA A 42 9.83 -9.35 20.67
N ASN A 43 8.58 -9.43 21.15
CA ASN A 43 8.23 -10.34 22.23
C ASN A 43 8.47 -11.78 21.79
N GLY A 44 9.31 -12.52 22.52
CA GLY A 44 9.58 -13.93 22.24
C GLY A 44 10.49 -14.20 21.03
N GLY A 45 11.12 -13.20 20.42
CA GLY A 45 12.07 -13.43 19.32
C GLY A 45 12.46 -12.18 18.53
N ARG A 46 12.86 -12.37 17.29
CA ARG A 46 13.05 -11.29 16.31
C ARG A 46 12.05 -11.48 15.18
N ALA A 47 11.35 -10.42 14.81
CA ALA A 47 10.47 -10.41 13.66
C ALA A 47 11.27 -10.15 12.38
N ASP A 48 10.97 -10.87 11.30
CA ASP A 48 11.73 -10.76 10.05
C ASP A 48 11.63 -9.35 9.45
N ILE A 49 10.42 -8.78 9.38
CA ILE A 49 10.19 -7.44 8.83
C ILE A 49 9.16 -6.69 9.69
N VAL A 50 9.48 -5.46 10.09
CA VAL A 50 8.52 -4.49 10.63
C VAL A 50 8.43 -3.31 9.68
N THR A 51 7.21 -2.91 9.30
CA THR A 51 7.01 -1.87 8.29
C THR A 51 5.80 -0.97 8.57
N SER A 52 5.81 0.26 8.03
CA SER A 52 4.65 1.16 8.03
C SER A 52 3.56 0.78 7.02
N TRP A 53 3.75 -0.28 6.22
CA TRP A 53 2.75 -0.78 5.28
C TRP A 53 1.42 -1.13 5.97
N GLN A 54 0.30 -0.81 5.32
CA GLN A 54 -1.06 -0.98 5.86
C GLN A 54 -1.32 -0.32 7.22
N GLY A 55 -0.65 0.80 7.53
CA GLY A 55 -0.78 1.47 8.83
C GLY A 55 0.05 0.82 9.94
N GLY A 56 0.97 -0.08 9.58
CA GLY A 56 1.82 -0.83 10.49
C GLY A 56 1.62 -2.33 10.30
N ALA A 57 2.68 -3.03 9.91
CA ALA A 57 2.68 -4.48 9.74
C ALA A 57 3.97 -5.12 10.30
N ILE A 58 3.81 -6.33 10.83
CA ILE A 58 4.88 -7.23 11.22
C ILE A 58 4.75 -8.44 10.30
N ALA A 59 5.79 -8.74 9.53
CA ALA A 59 5.81 -9.86 8.63
C ALA A 59 6.81 -10.94 9.08
N GLU A 60 6.37 -12.19 8.97
CA GLU A 60 7.19 -13.39 9.09
C GLU A 60 7.33 -14.00 7.70
N VAL A 61 8.55 -14.16 7.25
CA VAL A 61 8.90 -14.65 5.92
C VAL A 61 9.24 -16.14 6.04
N LYS A 62 8.69 -16.94 5.14
CA LYS A 62 9.04 -18.35 5.02
C LYS A 62 9.40 -18.67 3.58
N LYS A 63 10.41 -19.52 3.40
CA LYS A 63 10.85 -19.94 2.06
C LYS A 63 9.69 -20.48 1.21
N TYR A 64 8.93 -21.41 1.78
CA TYR A 64 7.73 -21.98 1.19
C TYR A 64 6.61 -21.99 2.23
N LEU A 65 5.40 -21.77 1.76
CA LEU A 65 4.17 -21.78 2.53
C LEU A 65 3.40 -23.05 2.18
N ASP A 66 3.37 -23.94 3.15
CA ASP A 66 2.49 -25.09 3.29
C ASP A 66 1.63 -24.92 4.56
N ARG A 67 0.80 -25.92 4.88
CA ARG A 67 -0.07 -25.87 6.06
C ARG A 67 0.69 -25.60 7.35
N ASP A 68 1.77 -26.33 7.58
CA ASP A 68 2.43 -26.36 8.89
C ASP A 68 3.30 -25.11 9.07
N THR A 69 4.00 -24.69 8.03
CA THR A 69 4.76 -23.43 8.01
C THR A 69 3.88 -22.20 8.19
N ILE A 70 2.66 -22.18 7.61
CA ILE A 70 1.71 -21.09 7.86
C ILE A 70 1.31 -21.04 9.33
N TYR A 71 0.96 -22.18 9.95
CA TYR A 71 0.59 -22.20 11.38
C TYR A 71 1.75 -21.78 12.28
N GLN A 72 2.97 -22.25 11.98
CA GLN A 72 4.17 -21.86 12.71
C GLN A 72 4.39 -20.34 12.64
N ALA A 73 4.35 -19.76 11.44
CA ALA A 73 4.54 -18.33 11.23
C ALA A 73 3.47 -17.50 11.94
N VAL A 74 2.20 -17.93 11.90
CA VAL A 74 1.12 -17.28 12.66
C VAL A 74 1.38 -17.33 14.17
N GLY A 75 1.87 -18.47 14.69
CA GLY A 75 2.26 -18.60 16.09
C GLY A 75 3.32 -17.58 16.51
N GLN A 76 4.37 -17.43 15.71
CA GLN A 76 5.43 -16.43 15.92
C GLN A 76 4.88 -15.00 15.86
N LEU A 77 4.09 -14.69 14.82
CA LEU A 77 3.49 -13.37 14.64
C LEU A 77 2.55 -12.97 15.78
N ASN A 78 1.79 -13.92 16.34
CA ASN A 78 0.94 -13.64 17.49
C ASN A 78 1.75 -13.24 18.73
N LEU A 79 2.95 -13.81 18.92
CA LEU A 79 3.87 -13.39 19.98
C LEU A 79 4.42 -11.98 19.68
N TYR A 80 4.91 -11.74 18.46
CA TYR A 80 5.44 -10.43 18.07
C TYR A 80 4.39 -9.32 18.11
N GLY A 81 3.14 -9.67 17.81
CA GLY A 81 1.98 -8.78 17.79
C GLY A 81 1.36 -8.47 19.15
N LEU A 82 1.88 -9.02 20.26
CA LEU A 82 1.36 -8.72 21.59
C LEU A 82 1.45 -7.21 21.89
N ASN A 83 0.39 -6.66 22.48
CA ASN A 83 0.27 -5.26 22.90
C ASN A 83 0.37 -4.22 21.77
N ASN A 84 0.13 -4.61 20.52
CA ASN A 84 -0.03 -3.68 19.40
C ASN A 84 -1.16 -4.12 18.47
N THR A 85 -1.52 -3.25 17.53
CA THR A 85 -2.60 -3.47 16.56
C THR A 85 -2.09 -3.64 15.12
N HIS A 86 -0.77 -3.78 14.93
CA HIS A 86 -0.18 -3.95 13.60
C HIS A 86 -0.74 -5.18 12.91
N LYS A 87 -0.86 -5.11 11.58
CA LYS A 87 -1.15 -6.29 10.75
C LYS A 87 -0.07 -7.34 10.92
N LEU A 88 -0.48 -8.60 10.92
CA LEU A 88 0.38 -9.76 11.04
C LEU A 88 0.40 -10.46 9.69
N VAL A 89 1.54 -10.48 9.02
CA VAL A 89 1.61 -10.90 7.63
C VAL A 89 2.54 -12.10 7.50
N VAL A 90 2.04 -13.24 7.04
CA VAL A 90 2.87 -14.36 6.64
C VAL A 90 3.20 -14.19 5.16
N MET A 91 4.47 -14.20 4.78
CA MET A 91 4.89 -14.03 3.39
C MET A 91 5.79 -15.17 2.95
N GLY A 92 5.60 -15.67 1.73
CA GLY A 92 6.46 -16.73 1.19
C GLY A 92 5.98 -17.24 -0.15
N PHE A 93 6.72 -18.17 -0.73
CA PHE A 93 6.26 -18.83 -1.96
C PHE A 93 5.20 -19.88 -1.65
N LEU A 94 4.16 -19.99 -2.49
CA LEU A 94 3.32 -21.19 -2.44
C LEU A 94 4.21 -22.42 -2.65
N THR A 95 4.06 -23.44 -1.80
CA THR A 95 4.85 -24.68 -1.87
C THR A 95 4.87 -25.27 -3.29
N PRO A 96 6.04 -25.74 -3.79
CA PRO A 96 6.14 -26.35 -5.11
C PRO A 96 5.45 -27.73 -5.17
N ASP A 97 5.15 -28.35 -4.02
CA ASP A 97 4.41 -29.61 -3.97
C ASP A 97 2.92 -29.39 -4.27
N ALA A 98 2.51 -29.76 -5.48
CA ALA A 98 1.13 -29.65 -5.96
C ALA A 98 0.11 -30.37 -5.05
N ARG A 99 0.50 -31.43 -4.33
CA ARG A 99 -0.39 -32.14 -3.41
C ARG A 99 -0.67 -31.34 -2.13
N ALA A 100 0.29 -30.53 -1.69
CA ALA A 100 0.18 -29.70 -0.50
C ALA A 100 -0.47 -28.33 -0.77
N GLN A 101 -0.46 -27.85 -2.02
CA GLN A 101 -1.00 -26.53 -2.38
C GLN A 101 -2.47 -26.30 -1.96
N PRO A 102 -3.43 -27.24 -2.18
CA PRO A 102 -4.80 -27.04 -1.75
C PRO A 102 -4.92 -26.86 -0.23
N SER A 103 -4.11 -27.59 0.54
CA SER A 103 -4.07 -27.43 2.00
C SER A 103 -3.48 -26.08 2.39
N ALA A 104 -2.41 -25.62 1.74
CA ALA A 104 -1.80 -24.32 2.02
C ALA A 104 -2.78 -23.16 1.78
N LEU A 105 -3.48 -23.17 0.64
CA LEU A 105 -4.49 -22.17 0.29
C LEU A 105 -5.68 -22.19 1.25
N LYS A 106 -6.16 -23.39 1.63
CA LYS A 106 -7.23 -23.53 2.61
C LYS A 106 -6.80 -23.01 3.98
N THR A 107 -5.60 -23.35 4.44
CA THR A 107 -5.06 -22.88 5.71
C THR A 107 -4.89 -21.36 5.72
N ALA A 108 -4.38 -20.76 4.64
CA ALA A 108 -4.33 -19.30 4.48
C ALA A 108 -5.72 -18.67 4.69
N SER A 109 -6.73 -19.15 3.97
CA SER A 109 -8.11 -18.66 4.10
C SER A 109 -8.69 -18.83 5.52
N MET A 110 -8.31 -19.89 6.24
CA MET A 110 -8.75 -20.13 7.61
C MET A 110 -8.10 -19.15 8.61
N VAL A 111 -6.79 -18.89 8.50
CA VAL A 111 -6.12 -17.98 9.43
C VAL A 111 -6.47 -16.52 9.17
N GLU A 112 -6.77 -16.17 7.91
CA GLU A 112 -7.25 -14.84 7.50
C GLU A 112 -8.68 -14.52 7.95
N GLN A 113 -9.41 -15.48 8.52
CA GLN A 113 -10.66 -15.19 9.24
C GLN A 113 -10.42 -14.22 10.42
N ASN A 114 -9.20 -14.19 10.95
CA ASN A 114 -8.76 -13.11 11.82
C ASN A 114 -8.38 -11.91 10.94
N PRO A 115 -9.09 -10.77 11.03
CA PRO A 115 -8.84 -9.62 10.16
C PRO A 115 -7.45 -9.00 10.36
N ARG A 116 -6.76 -9.32 11.46
CA ARG A 116 -5.39 -8.86 11.72
C ARG A 116 -4.34 -9.64 10.92
N ILE A 117 -4.65 -10.87 10.48
CA ILE A 117 -3.72 -11.77 9.83
C ILE A 117 -3.91 -11.71 8.31
N SER A 118 -2.81 -11.78 7.55
CA SER A 118 -2.83 -11.93 6.10
C SER A 118 -1.75 -12.90 5.66
N VAL A 119 -2.02 -13.71 4.65
CA VAL A 119 -1.07 -14.68 4.08
C VAL A 119 -0.83 -14.34 2.62
N ILE A 120 0.42 -14.08 2.28
CA ILE A 120 0.81 -13.60 0.96
C ILE A 120 1.70 -14.62 0.29
N PHE A 121 1.16 -15.21 -0.78
CA PHE A 121 1.91 -16.01 -1.73
C PHE A 121 2.59 -15.09 -2.74
N VAL A 122 3.85 -14.74 -2.48
CA VAL A 122 4.58 -13.70 -3.23
C VAL A 122 4.75 -14.03 -4.72
N ASN A 123 4.75 -15.30 -5.09
CA ASN A 123 4.82 -15.75 -6.49
C ASN A 123 3.46 -15.77 -7.21
N LEU A 124 2.35 -15.48 -6.53
CA LEU A 124 1.01 -15.46 -7.13
C LEU A 124 0.47 -14.04 -7.28
N GLN A 125 0.82 -13.15 -6.36
CA GLN A 125 0.29 -11.80 -6.32
C GLN A 125 1.16 -10.84 -7.15
N GLU A 126 0.54 -10.18 -8.15
CA GLU A 126 1.22 -9.34 -9.12
C GLU A 126 2.11 -8.28 -8.47
N GLU A 127 1.65 -7.64 -7.39
CA GLU A 127 2.41 -6.58 -6.74
C GLU A 127 3.79 -7.05 -6.23
N TRP A 128 3.95 -8.34 -5.94
CA TRP A 128 5.19 -8.91 -5.41
C TRP A 128 6.09 -9.52 -6.50
N LEU A 129 5.59 -9.66 -7.72
CA LEU A 129 6.36 -10.25 -8.82
C LEU A 129 7.53 -9.33 -9.26
N PRO A 130 8.69 -9.91 -9.63
CA PRO A 130 9.81 -9.16 -10.17
C PRO A 130 9.44 -8.48 -11.50
N GLY A 131 10.01 -7.29 -11.75
CA GLY A 131 9.78 -6.53 -12.99
C GLY A 131 8.43 -5.81 -13.07
N ASN A 132 7.48 -6.10 -12.18
CA ASN A 132 6.24 -5.32 -12.12
C ASN A 132 6.55 -3.91 -11.61
N LYS A 133 6.19 -2.93 -12.45
CA LYS A 133 6.31 -1.50 -12.13
C LYS A 133 5.50 -1.22 -10.87
N ILE A 134 6.20 -0.73 -9.85
CA ILE A 134 5.58 -0.27 -8.63
C ILE A 134 4.84 1.01 -9.02
N ALA A 135 3.53 0.94 -9.17
CA ALA A 135 2.72 2.15 -9.11
C ALA A 135 2.97 2.74 -7.72
N LEU A 136 3.66 3.88 -7.68
CA LEU A 136 3.69 4.73 -6.50
C LEU A 136 2.24 5.17 -6.29
N ASP A 137 1.46 4.39 -5.56
CA ASP A 137 0.14 4.76 -5.06
C ASP A 137 0.35 5.79 -3.93
N TRP A 138 0.91 6.96 -4.28
CA TRP A 138 0.96 8.13 -3.42
C TRP A 138 -0.39 8.84 -3.35
N PHE A 139 -1.35 8.45 -4.20
CA PHE A 139 -2.72 8.88 -4.04
C PHE A 139 -3.37 8.08 -2.91
N PRO A 140 -3.89 8.73 -1.85
CA PRO A 140 -4.53 8.03 -0.77
C PRO A 140 -5.71 7.24 -1.32
N ARG A 141 -5.86 6.00 -0.87
CA ARG A 141 -7.03 5.13 -1.03
C ARG A 141 -8.26 5.72 -0.30
N LEU A 142 -8.59 6.98 -0.56
CA LEU A 142 -9.72 7.71 0.01
C LEU A 142 -11.03 7.43 -0.76
N PHE A 143 -10.97 6.68 -1.86
CA PHE A 143 -12.15 6.26 -2.61
C PHE A 143 -12.07 4.77 -2.96
N SER A 144 -12.12 3.88 -1.97
CA SER A 144 -12.72 2.56 -2.21
C SER A 144 -14.24 2.73 -2.32
N LEU A 145 -14.67 3.41 -3.38
CA LEU A 145 -16.08 3.37 -3.75
C LEU A 145 -16.39 1.91 -4.13
N PRO A 146 -17.50 1.34 -3.64
CA PRO A 146 -17.96 0.04 -4.14
C PRO A 146 -18.03 0.14 -5.67
N LYS A 147 -17.71 -0.96 -6.37
CA LYS A 147 -17.79 -1.06 -7.84
C LYS A 147 -19.22 -0.76 -8.31
N LEU A 148 -19.59 0.52 -8.35
CA LEU A 148 -20.70 1.04 -9.11
C LEU A 148 -20.21 0.95 -10.54
N SER A 149 -20.75 0.00 -11.29
CA SER A 149 -20.74 0.06 -12.74
C SER A 149 -21.35 1.39 -13.14
N LEU A 150 -20.50 2.41 -13.34
CA LEU A 150 -20.93 3.67 -13.88
C LEU A 150 -21.44 3.36 -15.28
N PRO A 151 -22.74 3.54 -15.56
CA PRO A 151 -23.23 3.45 -16.94
C PRO A 151 -22.40 4.42 -17.78
N GLN A 152 -22.21 4.14 -19.07
CA GLN A 152 -21.54 5.06 -19.98
C GLN A 152 -22.31 6.38 -19.99
N LEU A 153 -21.91 7.33 -19.15
CA LEU A 153 -22.57 8.61 -19.01
C LEU A 153 -22.13 9.49 -20.19
N PRO A 154 -23.06 10.11 -20.92
CA PRO A 154 -22.73 11.02 -22.01
C PRO A 154 -22.22 12.34 -21.42
N PHE A 155 -20.95 12.37 -21.02
CA PHE A 155 -20.29 13.53 -20.41
C PHE A 155 -20.22 14.77 -21.33
N GLY A 156 -20.65 14.66 -22.59
CA GLY A 156 -20.68 15.74 -23.58
C GLY A 156 -22.02 16.47 -23.73
N GLU A 157 -23.11 16.01 -23.09
CA GLU A 157 -24.43 16.63 -23.28
C GLU A 157 -24.84 17.49 -22.08
N TRP A 158 -24.70 18.81 -22.19
CA TRP A 158 -25.18 19.79 -21.18
C TRP A 158 -26.65 19.59 -20.78
N ARG A 159 -27.49 19.10 -21.70
CA ARG A 159 -28.90 18.78 -21.44
C ARG A 159 -29.08 17.65 -20.43
N TRP A 160 -28.16 16.70 -20.39
CA TRP A 160 -28.16 15.61 -19.41
C TRP A 160 -27.88 16.15 -18.00
N TRP A 161 -26.91 17.06 -17.87
CA TRP A 161 -26.59 17.74 -16.60
C TRP A 161 -27.78 18.54 -16.06
N LEU A 162 -28.55 19.20 -16.92
CA LEU A 162 -29.80 19.86 -16.54
C LEU A 162 -30.87 18.87 -16.04
N GLY A 163 -30.96 17.68 -16.65
CA GLY A 163 -31.86 16.61 -16.19
C GLY A 163 -31.48 16.05 -14.83
N VAL A 164 -30.17 15.83 -14.60
CA VAL A 164 -29.65 15.39 -13.30
C VAL A 164 -29.87 16.45 -12.22
N ALA A 165 -29.61 17.71 -12.55
CA ALA A 165 -29.85 18.86 -11.68
C ALA A 165 -31.32 18.96 -11.23
N LYS A 166 -32.25 18.77 -12.17
CA LYS A 166 -33.69 18.83 -11.91
C LYS A 166 -34.18 17.68 -11.04
N ASN A 167 -33.66 16.47 -11.26
CA ASN A 167 -34.13 15.27 -10.58
C ASN A 167 -33.42 15.00 -9.25
N ASN A 168 -32.25 15.60 -9.01
CA ASN A 168 -31.44 15.35 -7.82
C ASN A 168 -30.84 16.66 -7.28
N PRO A 169 -31.66 17.57 -6.71
CA PRO A 169 -31.19 18.88 -6.27
C PRO A 169 -30.11 18.80 -5.17
N LEU A 170 -30.12 17.74 -4.35
CA LEU A 170 -29.11 17.50 -3.33
C LEU A 170 -27.71 17.24 -3.90
N LEU A 171 -27.60 16.56 -5.05
CA LEU A 171 -26.31 16.35 -5.72
C LEU A 171 -25.71 17.67 -6.20
N LEU A 172 -26.56 18.61 -6.59
CA LEU A 172 -26.14 19.93 -7.04
C LEU A 172 -25.66 20.79 -5.87
N VAL A 173 -26.34 20.72 -4.73
CA VAL A 173 -25.89 21.37 -3.49
C VAL A 173 -24.54 20.80 -3.03
N LEU A 174 -24.37 19.48 -3.09
CA LEU A 174 -23.09 18.83 -2.76
C LEU A 174 -21.97 19.22 -3.72
N ALA A 175 -22.25 19.26 -5.03
CA ALA A 175 -21.29 19.69 -6.04
C ALA A 175 -20.89 21.15 -5.85
N LEU A 176 -21.85 22.05 -5.61
CA LEU A 176 -21.59 23.46 -5.32
C LEU A 176 -20.83 23.66 -4.01
N ALA A 177 -21.10 22.86 -2.98
CA ALA A 177 -20.35 22.88 -1.73
C ALA A 177 -18.90 22.41 -1.93
N LEU A 178 -18.68 21.38 -2.75
CA LEU A 178 -17.32 20.93 -3.09
C LEU A 178 -16.56 22.00 -3.89
N VAL A 179 -17.22 22.61 -4.87
CA VAL A 179 -16.63 23.69 -5.68
C VAL A 179 -16.34 24.93 -4.82
N SER A 180 -17.19 25.26 -3.85
CA SER A 180 -16.96 26.43 -2.99
C SER A 180 -15.82 26.19 -1.98
N VAL A 181 -15.71 24.97 -1.43
CA VAL A 181 -14.60 24.59 -0.55
C VAL A 181 -13.28 24.59 -1.31
N THR A 182 -13.24 23.98 -2.50
CA THR A 182 -12.02 23.95 -3.34
C THR A 182 -11.63 25.33 -3.82
N ALA A 183 -12.58 26.18 -4.25
CA ALA A 183 -12.32 27.57 -4.61
C ALA A 183 -11.80 28.40 -3.41
N SER A 184 -12.31 28.15 -2.20
CA SER A 184 -11.85 28.81 -0.98
C SER A 184 -10.44 28.38 -0.58
N GLN A 185 -10.10 27.10 -0.76
CA GLN A 185 -8.75 26.58 -0.53
C GLN A 185 -7.76 27.14 -1.55
N LEU A 186 -8.11 27.13 -2.84
CA LEU A 186 -7.31 27.74 -3.91
C LEU A 186 -7.07 29.23 -3.67
N LYS A 187 -8.09 29.98 -3.23
CA LYS A 187 -7.94 31.40 -2.89
C LYS A 187 -6.98 31.61 -1.72
N ARG A 188 -7.04 30.74 -0.69
CA ARG A 188 -6.10 30.80 0.46
C ARG A 188 -4.67 30.52 0.05
N GLU A 189 -4.45 29.48 -0.75
CA GLU A 189 -3.12 29.14 -1.26
C GLU A 189 -2.56 30.24 -2.17
N PHE A 190 -3.37 30.81 -3.04
CA PHE A 190 -2.96 31.93 -3.89
C PHE A 190 -2.59 33.18 -3.09
N THR A 191 -3.37 33.49 -2.03
CA THR A 191 -3.10 34.63 -1.15
C THR A 191 -1.82 34.42 -0.33
N GLN A 192 -1.60 33.20 0.19
CA GLN A 192 -0.36 32.84 0.89
C GLN A 192 0.85 32.92 -0.04
N CYS A 193 0.72 32.46 -1.29
CA CYS A 193 1.79 32.54 -2.27
C CYS A 193 2.12 34.00 -2.62
N GLN A 194 1.11 34.87 -2.81
CA GLN A 194 1.32 36.31 -3.02
C GLN A 194 2.00 36.99 -1.83
N GLN A 195 1.60 36.69 -0.59
CA GLN A 195 2.22 37.25 0.61
C GLN A 195 3.68 36.79 0.76
N THR A 196 3.97 35.53 0.46
CA THR A 196 5.33 34.98 0.54
C THR A 196 6.24 35.62 -0.52
N VAL A 197 5.74 35.83 -1.75
CA VAL A 197 6.47 36.54 -2.81
C VAL A 197 6.69 38.02 -2.47
N GLN A 198 5.72 38.70 -1.84
CA GLN A 198 5.91 40.07 -1.38
C GLN A 198 6.94 40.16 -0.24
N VAL A 199 6.92 39.24 0.72
CA VAL A 199 7.92 39.18 1.82
C VAL A 199 9.31 38.88 1.27
N LEU A 200 9.44 37.95 0.32
CA LEU A 200 10.69 37.68 -0.40
C LEU A 200 11.17 38.92 -1.17
N ASN A 201 10.32 39.59 -1.91
CA ASN A 201 10.70 40.81 -2.63
C ASN A 201 11.09 41.97 -1.68
N CYS A 202 10.52 42.05 -0.48
CA CYS A 202 10.92 43.03 0.53
C CYS A 202 12.24 42.66 1.23
N LEU A 203 12.52 41.37 1.43
CA LEU A 203 13.76 40.89 2.07
C LEU A 203 14.97 40.92 1.12
N PHE A 204 14.73 40.82 -0.19
CA PHE A 204 15.77 40.81 -1.22
C PHE A 204 15.80 42.06 -2.11
N SER A 205 15.00 43.08 -1.79
CA SER A 205 15.15 44.43 -2.37
C SER A 205 16.36 45.10 -1.72
N GLU A 206 17.55 44.82 -2.25
CA GLU A 206 18.79 45.48 -1.88
C GLU A 206 18.63 47.01 -1.93
N ASN A 207 18.91 47.64 -0.78
CA ASN A 207 19.43 49.00 -0.75
C ASN A 207 20.71 49.03 -1.59
N MET A 208 20.62 49.48 -2.83
CA MET A 208 21.78 50.03 -3.54
C MET A 208 21.89 51.53 -3.21
N PRO A 209 22.86 51.98 -2.40
CA PRO A 209 23.34 53.34 -2.53
C PRO A 209 24.23 53.38 -3.78
N LEU A 210 23.78 54.11 -4.81
CA LEU A 210 24.64 54.50 -5.93
C LEU A 210 25.67 55.54 -5.45
N PRO A 211 26.92 55.51 -5.95
CA PRO A 211 27.85 56.62 -5.82
C PRO A 211 27.42 57.85 -6.64
#